data_AF-A0A7C4UU82-F1
#
_entry.id   AF-A0A7C4UU82-F1
#
_cell.length_a   1.000
_cell.length_b   1.000
_cell.length_c   1.000
_cell.angle_alpha   90.00
_cell.angle_beta   90.00
_cell.angle_gamma   90.00
#
_symmetry.space_group_name_H-M   'P 1'
#
loop_
_entity.id
_entity.type
_entity.pdbx_description
1 polymer ?
#
loop_
_entity_poly.entity_id
_entity_poly.type
_entity_poly.pdbx_seq_one_letter_code
_entity_poly.pdbx_strand_id
1 'polypeptide(L)'
;MAFPDPKELAERIISGDEKVASKVISMLENGEDIAFEVISEIYPGTGGAFRIGVTGPPGAGKSTIIDRIATFYGRGGKKIGVIAIDPTSIKSKGAFFGDRLRLKNAEKIDGIFIRSMAHRGFSGGISKAALGAE
;
A
#
# COMPACT_ATOMS: atom_id res chain seq x y z
N MET A 1 25.59 -6.17 -6.64
CA MET A 1 25.15 -5.44 -5.43
C MET A 1 24.54 -6.49 -4.53
N ALA A 2 25.11 -6.74 -3.34
CA ALA A 2 24.55 -7.74 -2.43
C ALA A 2 23.09 -7.38 -2.14
N PHE A 3 22.19 -8.36 -2.21
CA PHE A 3 20.83 -8.14 -1.76
C PHE A 3 20.88 -7.85 -0.25
N PRO A 4 20.27 -6.75 0.23
CA PRO A 4 20.27 -6.42 1.65
C PRO A 4 19.58 -7.52 2.46
N ASP A 5 20.06 -7.75 3.68
CA ASP A 5 19.53 -8.75 4.62
C ASP A 5 18.01 -8.52 4.84
N PRO A 6 17.16 -9.55 4.71
CA PRO A 6 15.73 -9.45 5.02
C PRO A 6 15.43 -8.80 6.37
N LYS A 7 16.26 -9.08 7.39
CA LYS A 7 16.10 -8.52 8.72
C LYS A 7 16.37 -7.01 8.74
N GLU A 8 17.42 -6.55 8.07
CA GLU A 8 17.73 -5.12 7.92
C GLU A 8 16.57 -4.38 7.22
N LEU A 9 16.01 -4.99 6.17
CA LEU A 9 14.84 -4.42 5.48
C LEU A 9 13.63 -4.34 6.40
N ALA A 10 13.36 -5.37 7.20
CA ALA A 10 12.27 -5.40 8.16
C ALA A 10 12.42 -4.33 9.25
N GLU A 11 13.60 -4.20 9.85
CA GLU A 11 13.90 -3.19 10.86
C GLU A 11 13.68 -1.77 10.32
N ARG A 12 14.12 -1.50 9.08
CA ARG A 12 13.88 -0.21 8.42
C ARG A 12 12.39 0.06 8.21
N ILE A 13 11.61 -0.94 7.79
CA ILE A 13 10.15 -0.79 7.64
C ILE A 13 9.49 -0.50 9.00
N ILE A 14 9.84 -1.24 10.04
CA ILE A 14 9.31 -1.05 11.39
C ILE A 14 9.64 0.35 11.94
N SER A 15 10.83 0.87 11.61
CA SER A 15 11.25 2.23 11.96
C SER A 15 10.51 3.33 11.17
N GLY A 16 9.75 2.97 10.12
CA GLY A 16 8.95 3.89 9.32
C GLY A 16 9.60 4.32 7.99
N ASP A 17 10.57 3.57 7.46
CA ASP A 17 11.16 3.86 6.15
C ASP A 17 10.19 3.51 5.00
N GLU A 18 9.40 4.50 4.59
CA GLU A 18 8.40 4.37 3.52
C GLU A 18 9.00 4.01 2.16
N LYS A 19 10.28 4.36 1.91
CA LYS A 19 10.96 4.01 0.65
C LYS A 19 11.28 2.51 0.62
N VAL A 20 11.74 1.96 1.74
CA VAL A 20 11.97 0.51 1.86
C VAL A 20 10.66 -0.24 1.79
N ALA A 21 9.63 0.22 2.50
CA ALA A 21 8.29 -0.38 2.42
C ALA A 21 7.77 -0.42 0.98
N SER A 22 7.88 0.70 0.24
CA SER A 22 7.51 0.77 -1.18
C SER A 22 8.28 -0.22 -2.05
N LYS A 23 9.58 -0.41 -1.79
CA LYS A 23 10.44 -1.33 -2.54
C LYS A 23 10.08 -2.78 -2.25
N VAL A 24 9.86 -3.14 -1.00
CA VAL A 24 9.45 -4.49 -0.58
C VAL A 24 8.07 -4.83 -1.13
N ILE A 25 7.12 -3.87 -1.16
CA ILE A 25 5.83 -4.07 -1.83
C ILE A 25 6.03 -4.36 -3.32
N SER A 26 6.91 -3.63 -4.01
CA SER A 26 7.25 -3.92 -5.42
C SER A 26 7.85 -5.32 -5.62
N MET A 27 8.76 -5.74 -4.73
CA MET A 27 9.37 -7.07 -4.76
C MET A 27 8.31 -8.17 -4.56
N LEU A 28 7.39 -7.96 -3.62
CA LEU A 28 6.25 -8.85 -3.38
C LEU A 28 5.32 -8.94 -4.60
N GLU A 29 5.02 -7.80 -5.25
CA GLU A 29 4.23 -7.78 -6.49
C GLU A 29 4.90 -8.57 -7.62
N ASN A 30 6.23 -8.61 -7.64
CA ASN A 30 7.02 -9.33 -8.64
C ASN A 30 7.30 -10.80 -8.26
N GLY A 31 6.91 -11.23 -7.07
CA GLY A 31 7.10 -12.60 -6.59
C GLY A 31 8.55 -12.92 -6.22
N GLU A 32 9.33 -11.94 -5.76
CA GLU A 32 10.70 -12.16 -5.30
C GLU A 32 10.70 -12.82 -3.91
N ASP A 33 11.43 -13.93 -3.75
CA ASP A 33 11.47 -14.74 -2.52
C ASP A 33 11.87 -13.93 -1.27
N ILE A 34 12.84 -13.01 -1.43
CA ILE A 34 13.31 -12.13 -0.37
C ILE A 34 12.19 -11.29 0.24
N ALA A 35 11.16 -10.93 -0.54
CA ALA A 35 10.04 -10.16 0.00
C ALA A 35 9.22 -10.99 0.99
N PHE A 36 9.07 -12.30 0.77
CA PHE A 36 8.34 -13.18 1.68
C PHE A 36 9.12 -13.41 2.99
N GLU A 37 10.45 -13.45 2.93
CA GLU A 37 11.32 -13.48 4.11
C GLU A 37 11.14 -12.21 4.94
N VAL A 38 11.19 -11.02 4.30
CA VAL A 38 10.94 -9.73 4.98
C VAL A 38 9.55 -9.68 5.62
N ILE A 39 8.52 -10.16 4.92
CA ILE A 39 7.16 -10.22 5.48
C ILE A 39 7.10 -11.12 6.72
N SER A 40 7.80 -12.25 6.70
CA SER A 40 7.87 -13.18 7.84
C SER A 40 8.49 -12.52 9.08
N GLU A 41 9.53 -11.70 8.90
CA GLU A 41 10.15 -10.92 9.97
C GLU A 41 9.22 -9.84 10.54
N ILE A 42 8.40 -9.20 9.69
CA ILE A 42 7.49 -8.12 10.10
C ILE A 42 6.22 -8.67 10.77
N TYR A 43 5.75 -9.85 10.33
CA TYR A 43 4.45 -10.41 10.70
C TYR A 43 4.13 -10.41 12.21
N PRO A 44 5.07 -10.76 13.12
CA PRO A 44 4.81 -10.75 14.56
C PRO A 44 4.40 -9.38 15.14
N GLY A 45 4.77 -8.28 14.47
CA GLY A 45 4.43 -6.92 14.87
C GLY A 45 3.14 -6.37 14.24
N THR A 46 2.40 -7.18 13.49
CA THR A 46 1.19 -6.76 12.76
C THR A 46 -0.11 -7.04 13.53
N GLY A 47 -1.27 -6.75 12.93
CA GLY A 47 -2.59 -7.02 13.52
C GLY A 47 -3.19 -5.90 14.40
N GLY A 48 -2.38 -4.94 14.84
CA GLY A 48 -2.83 -3.80 15.67
C GLY A 48 -3.50 -2.65 14.90
N ALA A 49 -3.62 -2.74 13.57
CA ALA A 49 -4.16 -1.67 12.73
C ALA A 49 -5.66 -1.85 12.44
N PHE A 50 -6.42 -0.76 12.54
CA PHE A 50 -7.81 -0.73 12.08
C PHE A 50 -7.86 -0.70 10.54
N ARG A 51 -8.58 -1.65 9.93
CA ARG A 51 -8.62 -1.86 8.47
C ARG A 51 -10.02 -1.52 7.93
N ILE A 52 -10.07 -0.71 6.86
CA ILE A 52 -11.32 -0.30 6.21
C ILE A 52 -11.21 -0.57 4.71
N GLY A 53 -12.11 -1.40 4.17
CA GLY A 53 -12.30 -1.56 2.73
C GLY A 53 -13.27 -0.52 2.18
N VAL A 54 -12.90 0.16 1.10
CA VAL A 54 -13.77 1.14 0.42
C VAL A 54 -13.96 0.72 -1.04
N THR A 55 -15.21 0.48 -1.44
CA THR A 55 -15.58 0.06 -2.80
C THR A 55 -16.75 0.87 -3.33
N GLY A 56 -17.06 0.74 -4.62
CA GLY A 56 -18.12 1.47 -5.31
C GLY A 56 -17.77 1.80 -6.77
N PRO A 57 -18.74 2.28 -7.57
CA PRO A 57 -18.53 2.50 -8.99
C PRO A 57 -17.49 3.60 -9.28
N PRO A 58 -16.90 3.64 -10.50
CA PRO A 58 -16.10 4.76 -10.95
C PRO A 58 -16.86 6.08 -10.82
N GLY A 59 -16.19 7.15 -10.37
CA GLY A 59 -16.82 8.47 -10.20
C GLY A 59 -17.63 8.67 -8.90
N ALA A 60 -17.85 7.63 -8.08
CA ALA A 60 -18.59 7.74 -6.81
C ALA A 60 -17.93 8.61 -5.71
N GLY A 61 -16.78 9.22 -5.98
CA GLY A 61 -16.07 10.06 -5.00
C GLY A 61 -15.26 9.31 -3.94
N LYS A 62 -15.00 8.00 -4.12
CA LYS A 62 -14.20 7.16 -3.19
C LYS A 62 -12.86 7.80 -2.81
N SER A 63 -12.07 8.21 -3.80
CA SER A 63 -10.77 8.84 -3.54
C SER A 63 -10.92 10.16 -2.78
N THR A 64 -11.98 10.93 -3.04
CA THR A 64 -12.25 12.19 -2.34
C THR A 64 -12.56 11.97 -0.86
N ILE A 65 -13.39 10.97 -0.53
CA ILE A 65 -13.71 10.68 0.87
C ILE A 65 -12.50 10.08 1.60
N ILE A 66 -11.72 9.21 0.94
CA ILE A 66 -10.47 8.66 1.48
C ILE A 66 -9.47 9.79 1.76
N ASP A 67 -9.25 10.72 0.83
CA ASP A 67 -8.37 11.88 1.00
C ASP A 67 -8.74 12.69 2.24
N ARG A 68 -10.04 13.00 2.41
CA ARG A 68 -10.53 13.77 3.56
C ARG A 68 -10.37 13.03 4.88
N ILE A 69 -10.73 11.75 4.94
CA ILE A 69 -10.61 10.93 6.15
C ILE A 69 -9.13 10.80 6.54
N ALA A 70 -8.27 10.45 5.59
CA ALA A 70 -6.84 10.31 5.83
C ALA A 70 -6.24 11.64 6.31
N THR A 71 -6.57 12.75 5.63
CA THR A 71 -6.12 14.09 6.02
C THR A 71 -6.55 14.45 7.44
N PHE A 72 -7.81 14.18 7.81
CA PHE A 72 -8.35 14.53 9.12
C PHE A 72 -7.63 13.77 10.25
N TYR A 73 -7.50 12.45 10.13
CA TYR A 73 -6.86 11.63 11.15
C TYR A 73 -5.32 11.81 11.17
N GLY A 74 -4.70 12.02 10.01
CA GLY A 74 -3.27 12.29 9.92
C GLY A 74 -2.89 13.60 10.60
N ARG A 75 -3.68 14.67 10.42
CA ARG A 75 -3.51 15.92 11.18
C ARG A 75 -3.70 15.74 12.69
N GLY A 76 -4.47 14.74 13.10
CA GLY A 76 -4.60 14.31 14.50
C GLY A 76 -3.44 13.44 15.00
N GLY A 77 -2.36 13.27 14.22
CA GLY A 77 -1.17 12.51 14.60
C GLY A 77 -1.31 10.99 14.43
N LYS A 78 -2.36 10.50 13.76
CA LYS A 78 -2.49 9.06 13.44
C LYS A 78 -1.64 8.71 12.23
N LYS A 79 -0.95 7.57 12.28
CA LYS A 79 -0.31 6.95 11.11
C LYS A 79 -1.37 6.28 10.24
N ILE A 80 -1.33 6.51 8.93
CA ILE A 80 -2.33 5.99 7.99
C ILE A 80 -1.64 5.38 6.78
N GLY A 81 -2.02 4.15 6.43
CA GLY A 81 -1.68 3.52 5.16
C GLY A 81 -2.87 3.51 4.24
N VAL A 82 -2.70 3.99 3.00
CA VAL A 82 -3.71 3.91 1.94
C VAL A 82 -3.17 3.03 0.82
N ILE A 83 -3.81 1.89 0.62
CA ILE A 83 -3.54 0.99 -0.51
C ILE A 83 -4.67 1.14 -1.53
N ALA A 84 -4.37 1.77 -2.67
CA ALA A 84 -5.31 1.93 -3.78
C ALA A 84 -5.15 0.78 -4.77
N ILE A 85 -6.20 -0.01 -4.97
CA ILE A 85 -6.23 -1.11 -5.94
C ILE A 85 -7.03 -0.67 -7.15
N ASP A 86 -6.37 -0.53 -8.30
CA ASP A 86 -7.02 -0.18 -9.57
C ASP A 86 -7.14 -1.45 -10.44
N PRO A 87 -8.33 -1.78 -11.00
CA PRO A 87 -8.44 -2.81 -12.03
C PRO A 87 -7.43 -2.55 -13.14
N THR A 88 -6.68 -3.59 -13.51
CA THR A 88 -5.57 -3.41 -14.46
C THR A 88 -6.13 -3.11 -15.85
N SER A 89 -5.80 -1.95 -16.41
CA SER A 89 -6.00 -1.69 -17.84
C SER A 89 -5.10 -2.65 -18.64
N ILE A 90 -5.71 -3.56 -19.42
CA ILE A 90 -5.03 -4.51 -20.33
C ILE A 90 -4.08 -3.77 -21.30
N LYS A 91 -4.26 -2.46 -21.52
CA LYS A 91 -3.48 -1.67 -22.48
C LYS A 91 -2.19 -1.05 -21.94
N SER A 92 -1.97 -0.87 -20.64
CA SER A 92 -0.89 0.01 -20.14
C SER A 92 0.20 -0.60 -19.26
N LYS A 93 0.19 -1.91 -18.95
CA LYS A 93 1.21 -2.58 -18.12
C LYS A 93 1.52 -1.91 -16.76
N GLY A 94 0.60 -1.10 -16.21
CA GLY A 94 0.80 -0.41 -14.93
C GLY A 94 -0.51 0.09 -14.32
N ALA A 95 -0.57 0.17 -12.98
CA ALA A 95 -1.67 0.80 -12.25
C ALA A 95 -1.69 2.30 -12.60
N PHE A 96 -2.84 2.79 -13.06
CA PHE A 96 -2.93 4.17 -13.52
C PHE A 96 -2.74 5.11 -12.31
N PHE A 97 -1.88 6.12 -12.45
CA PHE A 97 -1.60 7.19 -11.48
C PHE A 97 -2.86 7.96 -10.97
N GLY A 98 -4.05 7.65 -11.49
CA GLY A 98 -5.28 8.40 -11.29
C GLY A 98 -5.75 8.45 -9.84
N ASP A 99 -5.61 7.37 -9.09
CA ASP A 99 -6.06 7.35 -7.69
C ASP A 99 -5.12 8.11 -6.76
N ARG A 100 -3.80 8.00 -6.98
CA ARG A 100 -2.82 8.79 -6.22
C ARG A 100 -2.98 10.29 -6.47
N LEU A 101 -3.19 10.71 -7.73
CA LEU A 101 -3.41 12.12 -8.08
C LEU A 101 -4.68 12.72 -7.46
N ARG A 102 -5.60 11.90 -6.93
CA ARG A 102 -6.80 12.34 -6.23
C ARG A 102 -6.64 12.44 -4.71
N LEU A 103 -5.51 11.97 -4.15
CA LEU A 103 -5.19 11.96 -2.71
C LEU A 103 -4.19 13.08 -2.32
N LYS A 104 -4.27 14.25 -2.99
CA LYS A 104 -3.26 15.31 -2.90
C LYS A 104 -3.12 15.96 -1.53
N ASN A 105 -4.18 15.94 -0.70
CA ASN A 105 -4.09 16.56 0.62
C ASN A 105 -3.47 15.59 1.61
N ALA A 106 -3.88 14.33 1.54
CA ALA A 106 -3.32 13.25 2.35
C ALA A 106 -1.82 13.06 2.05
N GLU A 107 -1.40 13.14 0.79
CA GLU A 107 0.01 13.01 0.38
C GLU A 107 0.95 14.07 1.00
N LYS A 108 0.41 15.17 1.52
CA LYS A 108 1.19 16.26 2.12
C LYS A 108 1.34 16.15 3.65
N ILE A 109 0.79 15.11 4.25
CA ILE A 109 0.78 14.95 5.71
C ILE A 109 1.76 13.85 6.09
N ASP A 110 2.71 14.20 6.96
CA ASP A 110 3.66 13.25 7.51
C ASP A 110 2.94 12.10 8.25
N GLY A 111 3.42 10.88 8.04
CA GLY A 111 2.81 9.68 8.61
C GLY A 111 1.64 9.12 7.80
N ILE A 112 1.34 9.70 6.62
CA ILE A 112 0.44 9.09 5.64
C ILE A 112 1.24 8.46 4.50
N PHE A 113 1.18 7.13 4.43
CA PHE A 113 1.77 6.34 3.36
C PHE A 113 0.71 5.99 2.31
N ILE A 114 0.97 6.28 1.04
CA ILE A 114 0.03 6.00 -0.07
C ILE A 114 0.72 5.13 -1.13
N ARG A 115 0.10 3.99 -1.45
CA ARG A 115 0.58 3.07 -2.48
C ARG A 115 -0.54 2.67 -3.43
N SER A 116 -0.28 2.77 -4.74
CA SER A 116 -1.16 2.23 -5.78
C SER A 116 -0.63 0.87 -6.23
N MET A 117 -1.52 -0.11 -6.34
CA MET A 117 -1.22 -1.49 -6.71
C MET A 117 -2.08 -1.93 -7.89
N ALA A 118 -1.52 -2.76 -8.76
CA ALA A 118 -2.24 -3.33 -9.89
C ALA A 118 -2.94 -4.64 -9.50
N HIS A 119 -4.12 -4.85 -10.04
CA HIS A 119 -4.93 -6.06 -9.82
C HIS A 119 -4.37 -7.35 -10.47
N ARG A 120 -3.41 -7.26 -11.41
CA ARG A 120 -2.63 -8.35 -12.06
C ARG A 120 -3.40 -9.67 -12.32
N GLY A 121 -4.68 -9.59 -12.74
CA GLY A 121 -5.43 -10.73 -13.28
C GLY A 121 -6.13 -11.66 -12.28
N PHE A 122 -6.30 -11.27 -11.01
CA PHE A 122 -6.99 -12.12 -10.02
C PHE A 122 -8.51 -11.89 -9.97
N SER A 123 -9.36 -12.87 -10.30
CA SER A 123 -10.83 -12.71 -10.38
C SER A 123 -11.56 -12.53 -9.03
N GLY A 124 -11.19 -11.52 -8.24
CA GLY A 124 -11.81 -11.19 -6.95
C GLY A 124 -11.67 -9.73 -6.50
N GLY A 125 -11.17 -8.83 -7.36
CA GLY A 125 -11.01 -7.40 -7.02
C GLY A 125 -9.89 -7.04 -6.02
N ILE A 126 -9.16 -8.03 -5.48
CA ILE A 126 -8.07 -7.86 -4.52
C ILE A 126 -6.76 -8.38 -5.14
N SER A 127 -5.67 -7.62 -5.01
CA SER A 127 -4.33 -8.04 -5.47
C SER A 127 -3.75 -9.11 -4.52
N LYS A 128 -2.95 -10.06 -5.03
CA LYS A 128 -2.32 -11.13 -4.23
C LYS A 128 -1.51 -10.59 -3.03
N ALA A 129 -0.91 -9.42 -3.17
CA ALA A 129 -0.16 -8.76 -2.10
C ALA A 129 -1.04 -8.15 -1.00
N ALA A 130 -2.34 -7.96 -1.25
CA ALA A 130 -3.31 -7.50 -0.26
C ALA A 130 -4.02 -8.67 0.47
N LEU A 131 -3.85 -9.92 0.03
CA LEU A 131 -4.42 -11.10 0.70
C LEU A 131 -3.77 -11.36 2.07
N GLY A 132 -2.51 -10.95 2.28
CA GLY A 132 -1.84 -11.04 3.59
C GLY A 132 -2.32 -10.01 4.61
N ALA A 133 -3.32 -9.18 4.26
CA ALA A 133 -3.91 -8.16 5.11
C ALA A 133 -5.29 -8.57 5.68
N GLU A 134 -5.63 -9.86 5.70
CA GLU A 134 -6.73 -10.44 6.48
C GLU A 134 -6.29 -10.77 7.92
#